data_AF-A0A8T1BHC4-F1
#
_entry.id   AF-A0A8T1BHC4-F1
#
_cell.length_a   1.000
_cell.length_b   1.000
_cell.length_c   1.000
_cell.angle_alpha   90.00
_cell.angle_beta   90.00
_cell.angle_gamma   90.00
#
_symmetry.space_group_name_H-M   'P 1'
#
loop_
_entity.id
_entity.type
_entity.pdbx_description
1 polymer ?
#
loop_
_entity_poly.entity_id
_entity_poly.type
_entity_poly.pdbx_seq_one_letter_code
_entity_poly.pdbx_strand_id
1 'polypeptide(L)'
;MMADFSAIMSAMAINQTVKKFSIRGEKRAVTHADQWKWLAYGLFSKRARAYSALDVAALNQGDSLSDIDMEAFLSVLNSHHPEESFVATLQVLLKNAMQH
;
A
#
# COMPACT_ATOMS: atom_id res chain seq x y z
N MET A 1 -3.84 10.95 -7.06
CA MET A 1 -4.50 9.62 -7.07
C MET A 1 -3.59 8.48 -6.60
N MET A 2 -2.45 8.19 -7.25
CA MET A 2 -1.42 7.30 -6.66
C MET A 2 -0.84 7.83 -5.36
N ALA A 3 -0.58 9.14 -5.34
CA ALA A 3 -0.17 9.87 -4.16
C ALA A 3 -1.12 9.59 -2.98
N ASP A 4 -2.42 9.71 -3.20
CA ASP A 4 -3.43 9.55 -2.15
C ASP A 4 -3.50 8.10 -1.65
N PHE A 5 -3.48 7.11 -2.56
CA PHE A 5 -3.48 5.70 -2.16
C PHE A 5 -2.21 5.32 -1.39
N SER A 6 -1.03 5.74 -1.88
CA SER A 6 0.24 5.52 -1.20
C SER A 6 0.30 6.21 0.16
N ALA A 7 -0.28 7.40 0.29
CA ALA A 7 -0.36 8.14 1.54
C ALA A 7 -1.28 7.42 2.55
N ILE A 8 -2.46 6.97 2.11
CA ILE A 8 -3.37 6.18 2.94
C ILE A 8 -2.68 4.90 3.41
N MET A 9 -2.04 4.14 2.52
CA MET A 9 -1.35 2.91 2.92
C MET A 9 -0.15 3.19 3.85
N SER A 10 0.57 4.28 3.62
CA SER A 10 1.65 4.71 4.52
C SER A 10 1.15 5.04 5.92
N ALA A 11 -0.02 5.70 6.01
CA ALA A 11 -0.69 6.00 7.27
C ALA A 11 -1.22 4.72 7.94
N MET A 12 -1.82 3.80 7.18
CA MET A 12 -2.35 2.54 7.70
C MET A 12 -1.27 1.65 8.32
N ALA A 13 -0.06 1.66 7.77
CA ALA A 13 1.05 0.87 8.32
C ALA A 13 1.55 1.36 9.70
N ILE A 14 1.13 2.54 10.17
CA ILE A 14 1.42 3.05 11.53
C ILE A 14 0.17 3.53 12.26
N ASN A 15 -1.01 3.19 11.75
CA ASN A 15 -2.28 3.68 12.27
C ASN A 15 -2.53 3.14 13.68
N GLN A 16 -2.79 4.00 14.66
CA GLN A 16 -3.03 3.59 16.06
C GLN A 16 -4.51 3.58 16.47
N THR A 17 -5.42 3.96 15.56
CA THR A 17 -6.81 4.26 15.94
C THR A 17 -7.83 3.42 15.17
N VAL A 18 -7.62 3.24 13.87
CA VAL A 18 -8.56 2.53 13.00
C VAL A 18 -8.39 1.02 13.18
N LYS A 19 -9.42 0.35 13.71
CA LYS A 19 -9.42 -1.11 13.86
C LYS A 19 -10.06 -1.86 12.68
N LYS A 20 -10.92 -1.18 11.92
CA LYS A 20 -11.66 -1.75 10.79
C LYS A 20 -11.48 -0.85 9.58
N PHE A 21 -10.95 -1.41 8.51
CA PHE A 21 -10.70 -0.70 7.27
C PHE A 21 -11.38 -1.41 6.09
N SER A 22 -11.99 -0.63 5.21
CA SER A 22 -12.59 -1.16 3.98
C SER A 22 -12.20 -0.23 2.84
N ILE A 23 -11.66 -0.82 1.77
CA ILE A 23 -11.29 -0.07 0.57
C ILE A 23 -11.85 -0.74 -0.66
N ARG A 24 -12.29 0.09 -1.60
CA ARG A 24 -12.72 -0.32 -2.92
C ARG A 24 -11.69 0.17 -3.93
N GLY A 25 -11.08 -0.77 -4.65
CA GLY A 25 -10.17 -0.43 -5.75
C GLY A 25 -10.98 0.09 -6.93
N GLU A 26 -10.70 1.32 -7.38
CA GLU A 26 -11.16 1.80 -8.68
C GLU A 26 -10.09 1.54 -9.74
N LYS A 27 -10.50 1.01 -10.91
CA LYS A 27 -9.62 0.77 -12.07
C LYS A 27 -9.04 2.09 -12.58
N ARG A 28 -7.86 2.52 -12.12
CA ARG A 28 -7.18 3.72 -12.66
C ARG A 28 -5.67 3.62 -12.64
N ALA A 29 -5.08 4.06 -13.76
CA ALA A 29 -3.73 4.59 -14.08
C ALA A 29 -2.47 3.96 -13.48
N VAL A 30 -2.60 2.93 -12.66
CA VAL A 30 -1.54 2.33 -11.86
C VAL A 30 -1.31 0.93 -12.36
N THR A 31 -0.05 0.46 -12.37
CA THR A 31 0.17 -0.96 -12.61
C THR A 31 -0.52 -1.74 -11.49
N HIS A 32 -1.39 -2.68 -11.83
CA HIS A 32 -2.14 -3.46 -10.85
C HIS A 32 -1.21 -4.01 -9.74
N ALA A 33 -0.01 -4.43 -10.11
CA ALA A 33 1.07 -4.83 -9.21
C ALA A 33 1.49 -3.78 -8.16
N ASP A 34 1.60 -2.50 -8.50
CA ASP A 34 1.97 -1.45 -7.52
C ASP A 34 0.85 -1.22 -6.49
N GLN A 35 -0.42 -1.39 -6.87
CA GLN A 35 -1.52 -1.34 -5.91
C GLN A 35 -1.39 -2.47 -4.88
N TRP A 36 -1.05 -3.68 -5.34
CA TRP A 36 -0.82 -4.82 -4.46
C TRP A 36 0.41 -4.65 -3.57
N LYS A 37 1.48 -4.02 -4.05
CA LYS A 37 2.63 -3.64 -3.22
C LYS A 37 2.22 -2.67 -2.11
N TRP A 38 1.47 -1.62 -2.42
CA TRP A 38 1.03 -0.65 -1.42
C TRP A 38 0.04 -1.26 -0.42
N LEU A 39 -0.83 -2.16 -0.85
CA LEU A 39 -1.71 -2.93 0.05
C LEU A 39 -0.91 -3.84 0.99
N ALA A 40 0.05 -4.59 0.45
CA ALA A 40 0.96 -5.41 1.25
C ALA A 40 1.69 -4.54 2.28
N TYR A 41 2.18 -3.37 1.87
CA TYR A 41 2.88 -2.45 2.75
C TYR A 41 1.98 -1.93 3.88
N GLY A 42 0.83 -1.35 3.52
CA GLY A 42 -0.04 -0.66 4.45
C GLY A 42 -0.74 -1.56 5.46
N LEU A 43 -1.06 -2.79 5.06
CA LEU A 43 -1.94 -3.67 5.84
C LEU A 43 -1.21 -4.91 6.39
N PHE A 44 -0.15 -5.39 5.73
CA PHE A 44 0.41 -6.71 6.02
C PHE A 44 1.93 -6.73 6.27
N SER A 45 2.66 -5.65 6.00
CA SER A 45 4.11 -5.59 6.20
C SER A 45 4.50 -5.80 7.66
N LYS A 46 5.78 -6.13 7.92
CA LYS A 46 6.33 -6.19 9.28
C LYS A 46 6.06 -4.91 10.07
N ARG A 47 6.17 -3.75 9.40
CA ARG A 47 5.88 -2.43 9.98
C ARG A 47 4.41 -2.30 10.36
N ALA A 48 3.49 -2.63 9.45
CA ALA A 48 2.05 -2.63 9.73
C ALA A 48 1.69 -3.56 10.89
N ARG A 49 2.29 -4.75 10.96
CA ARG A 49 2.05 -5.68 12.08
C ARG A 49 2.59 -5.19 13.42
N ALA A 50 3.71 -4.45 13.40
CA ALA A 50 4.32 -3.93 14.61
C ALA A 50 3.62 -2.66 15.13
N TYR A 51 3.09 -1.84 14.24
CA TYR A 51 2.65 -0.48 14.56
C TYR A 51 1.22 -0.14 14.14
N SER A 52 0.45 -1.05 13.55
CA SER A 52 -0.96 -0.78 13.22
C SER A 52 -1.89 -1.41 14.26
N ALA A 53 -2.89 -0.65 14.70
CA ALA A 53 -4.03 -1.13 15.49
C ALA A 53 -5.11 -1.80 14.62
N LEU A 54 -4.84 -1.97 13.32
CA LEU A 54 -5.77 -2.57 12.38
C LEU A 54 -5.98 -4.07 12.70
N ASP A 55 -7.24 -4.44 12.86
CA ASP A 55 -7.65 -5.81 13.19
C ASP A 55 -8.33 -6.47 11.97
N VAL A 56 -9.22 -5.73 11.30
CA VAL A 56 -9.99 -6.23 10.17
C VAL A 56 -9.82 -5.32 8.95
N ALA A 57 -9.47 -5.93 7.82
CA ALA A 57 -9.43 -5.27 6.51
C ALA A 57 -10.37 -5.99 5.53
N ALA A 58 -11.26 -5.23 4.89
CA ALA A 58 -12.09 -5.69 3.79
C ALA A 58 -11.57 -5.11 2.47
N LEU A 59 -11.07 -5.98 1.60
CA LEU A 59 -10.60 -5.61 0.26
C LEU A 59 -11.72 -5.88 -0.74
N ASN A 60 -12.52 -4.86 -1.02
CA ASN A 60 -13.58 -4.95 -2.00
C ASN A 60 -13.02 -4.60 -3.37
N GLN A 61 -12.15 -5.48 -3.89
CA GLN A 61 -11.57 -5.33 -5.22
C GLN A 61 -12.44 -6.03 -6.28
N GLY A 62 -12.64 -5.36 -7.41
CA GLY A 62 -13.39 -5.89 -8.55
C GLY A 62 -12.53 -6.67 -9.55
N ASP A 63 -11.25 -6.89 -9.26
CA ASP A 63 -10.28 -7.49 -10.19
C ASP A 63 -9.58 -8.72 -9.60
N SER A 64 -9.25 -9.66 -10.48
CA SER A 64 -8.54 -10.91 -10.18
C SER A 64 -7.08 -10.64 -9.84
N LEU A 65 -6.58 -11.22 -8.75
CA LEU A 65 -5.17 -11.27 -8.40
C LEU A 65 -4.42 -12.18 -9.40
N SER A 66 -3.56 -11.62 -10.24
CA SER A 66 -2.71 -12.42 -11.15
C SER A 66 -1.43 -12.90 -10.44
N ASP A 67 -0.68 -13.81 -11.08
CA ASP A 67 0.61 -14.27 -10.55
C ASP A 67 1.60 -13.11 -10.37
N ILE A 68 1.62 -12.15 -11.31
CA ILE A 68 2.47 -10.95 -11.22
C ILE A 68 2.12 -10.10 -10.00
N ASP A 69 0.82 -9.97 -9.71
CA ASP A 69 0.34 -9.22 -8.55
C ASP A 69 0.68 -9.92 -7.25
N MET A 70 0.58 -11.25 -7.23
CA MET A 70 0.93 -12.06 -6.07
C MET A 70 2.42 -11.98 -5.77
N GLU A 71 3.28 -12.06 -6.78
CA GLU A 71 4.72 -11.89 -6.62
C GLU A 71 5.06 -10.48 -6.09
N ALA A 72 4.41 -9.45 -6.62
CA ALA A 72 4.55 -8.08 -6.15
C ALA A 72 4.09 -7.90 -4.69
N PHE A 73 3.01 -8.57 -4.30
CA PHE A 73 2.53 -8.60 -2.92
C PHE A 73 3.54 -9.29 -1.99
N LEU A 74 4.00 -10.48 -2.37
CA LEU A 74 4.95 -11.29 -1.61
C LEU A 74 6.30 -10.60 -1.44
N SER A 75 6.77 -9.87 -2.46
CA SER A 75 8.04 -9.14 -2.38
C SER A 75 8.04 -8.12 -1.24
N VAL A 76 6.91 -7.46 -1.00
CA VAL A 76 6.74 -6.50 0.09
C VAL A 76 6.48 -7.22 1.42
N LEU A 77 5.64 -8.25 1.41
CA LEU A 77 5.28 -9.01 2.61
C LEU A 77 6.51 -9.64 3.29
N ASN A 78 7.43 -10.17 2.48
CA ASN A 78 8.62 -10.88 2.96
C ASN A 78 9.83 -9.96 3.16
N SER A 79 9.76 -8.70 2.71
CA SER A 79 10.86 -7.75 2.86
C SER A 79 11.11 -7.39 4.33
N HIS A 80 12.38 -7.17 4.67
CA HIS A 80 12.77 -6.59 5.95
C HIS A 80 12.63 -5.06 5.95
N HIS A 81 12.87 -4.42 4.80
CA HIS A 81 12.83 -2.98 4.59
C HIS A 81 11.92 -2.65 3.41
N PRO A 82 10.59 -2.90 3.52
CA PRO A 82 9.67 -2.69 2.41
C PRO A 82 9.64 -1.23 1.95
N GLU A 83 9.90 -0.26 2.83
CA GLU A 83 10.00 1.18 2.53
C GLU A 83 11.01 1.51 1.44
N GLU A 84 12.14 0.78 1.34
CA GLU A 84 13.18 1.02 0.34
C GLU A 84 12.66 0.79 -1.09
N SER A 85 11.72 -0.14 -1.25
CA SER A 85 11.09 -0.44 -2.54
C SER A 85 10.20 0.69 -3.05
N PHE A 86 9.82 1.63 -2.17
CA PHE A 86 8.96 2.76 -2.51
C PHE A 86 9.72 4.09 -2.62
N VAL A 87 11.03 4.13 -2.32
CA VAL A 87 11.84 5.37 -2.32
C VAL A 87 11.81 6.08 -3.67
N ALA A 88 11.96 5.35 -4.78
CA ALA A 88 11.88 5.95 -6.12
C ALA A 88 10.49 6.54 -6.41
N THR A 89 9.43 5.89 -5.91
CA THR A 89 8.04 6.36 -6.05
C THR A 89 7.79 7.61 -5.20
N LEU A 90 8.30 7.64 -3.96
CA LEU A 90 8.18 8.77 -3.05
C LEU A 90 8.98 10.00 -3.53
N GLN A 91 10.14 9.80 -4.17
CA GLN A 91 10.91 10.90 -4.76
C GLN A 91 10.15 11.61 -5.89
N VAL A 92 9.40 10.87 -6.71
CA VAL A 92 8.53 11.44 -7.75
C VAL A 92 7.36 12.20 -7.12
N LEU A 93 6.77 11.67 -6.05
CA LEU A 93 5.65 12.31 -5.35
C LEU A 93 6.06 13.59 -4.60
N LEU A 94 7.21 13.59 -3.93
CA LEU A 94 7.75 14.77 -3.25
C LEU A 94 8.09 15.90 -4.24
N LYS A 95 8.64 15.57 -5.41
CA LYS A 95 8.89 16.57 -6.47
C LYS A 95 7.60 17.24 -6.96
N ASN A 96 6.50 16.49 -7.05
CA ASN A 96 5.21 17.03 -7.49
C ASN A 96 4.49 17.83 -6.38
N ALA A 97 4.70 17.49 -5.11
CA ALA A 97 4.11 18.20 -3.97
C ALA A 97 4.79 19.55 -3.67
N MET A 98 6.06 19.73 -4.06
CA MET A 98 6.80 21.00 -3.89
C MET A 98 6.61 21.99 -5.05
N GLN A 99 5.78 21.66 -6.05
CA GLN A 99 5.47 22.50 -7.22
C GLN A 99 4.13 23.25 -7.08
N HIS A 100 3.45 23.10 -5.93
CA HIS A 100 2.23 23.80 -5.52
C HIS A 100 2.42 24.43 -4.15
#